data_AF-A0A9D7TUL6-F1
#
_entry.id   AF-A0A9D7TUL6-F1
#
_cell.length_a   1.000
_cell.length_b   1.000
_cell.length_c   1.000
_cell.angle_alpha   90.00
_cell.angle_beta   90.00
_cell.angle_gamma   90.00
#
_symmetry.space_group_name_H-M   'P 1'
#
loop_
_entity.id
_entity.type
_entity.pdbx_description
1 polymer ?
#
loop_
_entity_poly.entity_id
_entity_poly.type
_entity_poly.pdbx_seq_one_letter_code
_entity_poly.pdbx_strand_id
1 'polypeptide(L)'
;MINTILFGWVSLFIRYYLKEDNVKAISNKSLNKWIALSGYAALFLIITFVCGSVIRSMIADSQVSFDVINFFAIINIYSAVGFIVLCLIAISYFALSQVLVYLVKNFFPVSYVPLILSVVVIGLIYLTLKLNFATSFFELALLGWLIIYLFILVKINITYLAVRLNSSLLIFWLFFFSISITGLIVMENNNKELERRKHYAEALANKADPASETLMNTMLTDFRNKFLSANFSRFKNEEDNHFLKDSLINGNFSGYTNKYETKIYCFDSTEAPLFNADSLSINELNAVLNTQGKPTTIPDLYYYDLSYDRFSYMSKKL
;
A
#
# COMPACT_ATOMS: atom_id res chain seq x y z
N MET A 1 -14.09 10.08 -1.56
CA MET A 1 -15.33 10.30 -2.33
C MET A 1 -15.85 11.74 -2.22
N ILE A 2 -16.20 12.26 -1.03
CA ILE A 2 -16.73 13.65 -0.88
C ILE A 2 -15.80 14.71 -1.48
N ASN A 3 -14.49 14.61 -1.22
CA ASN A 3 -13.48 15.52 -1.77
C ASN A 3 -13.38 15.44 -3.30
N THR A 4 -13.58 14.25 -3.88
CA THR A 4 -13.56 14.05 -5.33
C THR A 4 -14.80 14.67 -5.99
N ILE A 5 -15.96 14.50 -5.37
CA ILE A 5 -17.22 15.09 -5.86
C ILE A 5 -17.15 16.62 -5.77
N LEU A 6 -16.65 17.16 -4.65
CA LEU A 6 -16.40 18.60 -4.49
C LEU A 6 -15.40 19.11 -5.52
N PHE A 7 -14.30 18.38 -5.78
CA PHE A 7 -13.34 18.73 -6.81
C PHE A 7 -13.96 18.80 -8.21
N GLY A 8 -14.81 17.82 -8.55
CA GLY A 8 -15.53 17.85 -9.83
C GLY A 8 -16.56 18.96 -9.92
N TRP A 9 -17.27 19.24 -8.83
CA TRP A 9 -18.20 20.37 -8.76
C TRP A 9 -17.46 21.70 -8.95
N VAL A 10 -16.36 21.92 -8.24
CA VAL A 10 -15.53 23.14 -8.38
C VAL A 10 -14.96 23.26 -9.79
N SER A 11 -14.47 22.17 -10.39
CA SER A 11 -13.95 22.16 -11.77
C SER A 11 -15.02 22.60 -12.79
N LEU A 12 -16.23 22.04 -12.69
CA LEU A 12 -17.34 22.40 -13.56
C LEU A 12 -17.87 23.82 -13.29
N PHE A 13 -17.90 24.24 -12.02
CA PHE A 13 -18.28 25.58 -11.60
C PHE A 13 -17.34 26.63 -12.19
N ILE A 14 -16.02 26.45 -12.05
CA ILE A 14 -15.01 27.33 -12.63
C ILE A 14 -15.19 27.43 -14.15
N ARG A 15 -15.43 26.29 -14.82
CA ARG A 15 -15.67 26.24 -16.26
C ARG A 15 -16.95 27.00 -16.67
N TYR A 16 -18.00 26.92 -15.86
CA TYR A 16 -19.27 27.61 -16.13
C TYR A 16 -19.13 29.13 -15.97
N TYR A 17 -18.54 29.61 -14.89
CA TYR A 17 -18.41 31.05 -14.61
C TYR A 17 -17.39 31.76 -15.50
N LEU A 18 -16.25 31.13 -15.84
CA LEU A 18 -15.26 31.71 -16.76
C LEU A 18 -15.76 31.82 -18.21
N LYS A 19 -16.89 31.19 -18.54
CA LYS A 19 -17.53 31.30 -19.84
C LYS A 19 -18.38 32.57 -19.96
N GLU A 20 -18.86 33.10 -18.84
CA GLU A 20 -19.73 34.28 -18.81
C GLU A 20 -18.92 35.58 -18.82
N ASP A 21 -17.78 35.59 -18.12
CA ASP A 21 -16.85 36.72 -18.14
C ASP A 21 -15.73 36.47 -19.15
N ASN A 22 -15.78 37.14 -20.30
CA ASN A 22 -14.62 37.29 -21.18
C ASN A 22 -13.51 38.03 -20.40
N VAL A 23 -12.65 37.28 -19.72
CA VAL A 23 -11.55 37.80 -18.90
C VAL A 23 -10.66 38.68 -19.77
N LYS A 24 -10.80 40.00 -19.63
CA LYS A 24 -9.96 40.98 -20.33
C LYS A 24 -8.51 40.81 -19.89
N ALA A 25 -7.61 40.80 -20.88
CA ALA A 25 -6.18 40.58 -20.69
C ALA A 25 -5.57 41.49 -19.62
N ILE A 26 -4.95 40.88 -18.61
CA ILE A 26 -4.17 41.60 -17.60
C ILE A 26 -2.86 42.04 -18.25
N SER A 27 -2.76 43.35 -18.49
CA SER A 27 -1.53 44.14 -18.62
C SER A 27 -0.45 43.67 -19.62
N ASN A 28 -0.22 44.50 -20.64
CA ASN A 28 0.74 44.37 -21.74
C ASN A 28 2.26 44.47 -21.36
N LYS A 29 2.64 44.14 -20.11
CA LYS A 29 4.05 44.13 -19.69
C LYS A 29 4.64 42.72 -19.86
N SER A 30 5.73 42.63 -20.63
CA SER A 30 6.42 41.36 -20.97
C SER A 30 6.76 40.50 -19.74
N LEU A 31 7.21 41.11 -18.63
CA LEU A 31 7.54 40.38 -17.39
C LEU A 31 6.31 39.73 -16.73
N ASN A 32 5.19 40.43 -16.64
CA ASN A 32 3.96 39.91 -16.01
C ASN A 32 3.41 38.71 -16.78
N LYS A 33 3.63 38.68 -18.10
CA LYS A 33 3.25 37.57 -18.98
C LYS A 33 4.01 36.28 -18.66
N TRP A 34 5.33 36.37 -18.45
CA TRP A 34 6.16 35.21 -18.12
C TRP A 34 5.93 34.70 -16.69
N ILE A 35 5.71 35.62 -15.74
CA ILE A 35 5.34 35.26 -14.36
C ILE A 35 3.99 34.54 -14.34
N ALA A 36 2.98 35.06 -15.06
CA ALA A 36 1.68 34.41 -15.19
C ALA A 36 1.80 33.02 -15.84
N LEU A 37 2.59 32.89 -16.92
CA LEU A 37 2.85 31.60 -17.57
C LEU A 37 3.47 30.58 -16.60
N SER A 38 4.48 31.00 -15.84
CA SER A 38 5.12 30.15 -14.83
C SER A 38 4.13 29.73 -13.74
N GLY A 39 3.24 30.64 -13.32
CA GLY A 39 2.17 30.34 -12.37
C GLY A 39 1.19 29.30 -12.90
N TYR A 40 0.73 29.42 -14.15
CA TYR A 40 -0.15 28.44 -14.77
C TYR A 40 0.52 27.08 -14.97
N ALA A 41 1.81 27.06 -15.34
CA ALA A 41 2.58 25.82 -15.47
C ALA A 41 2.78 25.11 -14.13
N ALA A 42 3.10 25.85 -13.07
CA ALA A 42 3.20 25.31 -11.71
C ALA A 42 1.85 24.76 -11.23
N LEU A 43 0.76 25.48 -11.48
CA LEU A 43 -0.59 25.04 -11.13
C LEU A 43 -0.96 23.75 -11.89
N PHE A 44 -0.62 23.65 -13.19
CA PHE A 44 -0.79 22.43 -13.97
C PHE A 44 -0.07 21.23 -13.33
N LEU A 45 1.21 21.41 -12.97
CA LEU A 45 2.01 20.36 -12.34
C LEU A 45 1.42 19.93 -10.99
N ILE A 46 1.01 20.88 -10.15
CA ILE A 46 0.40 20.60 -8.84
C ILE A 46 -0.86 19.75 -9.03
N ILE A 47 -1.78 20.17 -9.92
CA ILE A 47 -3.02 19.42 -10.16
C ILE A 47 -2.70 18.01 -10.62
N THR A 48 -1.79 17.83 -11.57
CA THR A 48 -1.50 16.51 -12.13
C THR A 48 -0.81 15.60 -11.12
N PHE A 49 0.15 16.11 -10.35
CA PHE A 49 0.79 15.33 -9.31
C PHE A 49 -0.19 14.94 -8.20
N VAL A 50 -1.07 15.85 -7.77
CA VAL A 50 -2.11 15.55 -6.77
C VAL A 50 -3.11 14.53 -7.30
N CYS A 51 -3.63 14.70 -8.52
CA CYS A 51 -4.55 13.73 -9.12
C CYS A 51 -3.89 12.35 -9.27
N GLY A 52 -2.65 12.31 -9.76
CA GLY A 52 -1.92 11.06 -9.90
C GLY A 52 -1.60 10.39 -8.57
N SER A 53 -1.21 11.16 -7.54
CA SER A 53 -0.99 10.61 -6.20
C SER A 53 -2.28 10.09 -5.58
N VAL A 54 -3.41 10.78 -5.77
CA VAL A 54 -4.73 10.31 -5.29
C VAL A 54 -5.12 9.00 -5.97
N ILE A 55 -4.97 8.91 -7.30
CA ILE A 55 -5.24 7.68 -8.05
C ILE A 55 -4.32 6.55 -7.55
N ARG A 56 -3.01 6.81 -7.43
CA ARG A 56 -2.04 5.83 -6.94
C ARG A 56 -2.36 5.38 -5.53
N SER A 57 -2.63 6.29 -4.59
CA SER A 57 -2.99 5.94 -3.21
C SER A 57 -4.27 5.13 -3.12
N MET A 58 -5.27 5.44 -3.96
CA MET A 58 -6.52 4.67 -3.99
C MET A 58 -6.29 3.25 -4.53
N ILE A 59 -5.44 3.10 -5.54
CA ILE A 59 -5.09 1.77 -6.06
C ILE A 59 -4.16 1.05 -5.10
N ALA A 60 -3.29 1.76 -4.36
CA ALA A 60 -2.39 1.25 -3.34
C ALA A 60 -3.13 0.72 -2.10
N ASP A 61 -4.30 1.25 -1.79
CA ASP A 61 -5.15 0.76 -0.71
C ASP A 61 -5.59 -0.69 -0.95
N SER A 62 -5.52 -1.54 0.08
CA SER A 62 -5.85 -2.97 0.00
C SER A 62 -7.35 -3.23 0.05
N GLN A 63 -8.16 -2.27 0.50
CA GLN A 63 -9.62 -2.41 0.58
C GLN A 63 -10.31 -2.30 -0.78
N VAL A 64 -9.69 -1.60 -1.74
CA VAL A 64 -10.23 -1.44 -3.09
C VAL A 64 -9.45 -2.31 -4.07
N SER A 65 -9.95 -3.52 -4.31
CA SER A 65 -9.38 -4.41 -5.31
C SER A 65 -9.73 -3.93 -6.71
N PHE A 66 -8.76 -3.31 -7.40
CA PHE A 66 -8.80 -3.06 -8.84
C PHE A 66 -8.27 -4.27 -9.63
N ASP A 67 -8.75 -5.46 -9.26
CA ASP A 67 -8.40 -6.69 -9.95
C ASP A 67 -9.39 -6.90 -11.10
N VAL A 68 -8.96 -6.55 -12.31
CA VAL A 68 -9.74 -6.70 -13.54
C VAL A 68 -9.81 -8.17 -14.00
N ILE A 69 -8.92 -9.03 -13.48
CA ILE A 69 -8.84 -10.45 -13.84
C ILE A 69 -9.86 -11.24 -13.02
N ASN A 70 -10.05 -10.89 -11.75
CA ASN A 70 -11.08 -11.47 -10.90
C ASN A 70 -12.41 -10.69 -11.00
N PHE A 71 -13.24 -11.03 -11.99
CA PHE A 71 -14.57 -10.42 -12.21
C PHE A 71 -15.47 -10.37 -10.95
N PHE A 72 -15.35 -11.34 -10.03
CA PHE A 72 -16.10 -11.34 -8.78
C PHE A 72 -15.63 -10.30 -7.75
N ALA A 73 -14.40 -9.80 -7.86
CA ALA A 73 -13.91 -8.68 -7.05
C ALA A 73 -14.55 -7.34 -7.45
N ILE A 74 -15.00 -7.22 -8.72
CA ILE A 74 -15.65 -6.03 -9.28
C ILE A 74 -17.07 -5.85 -8.71
N ILE A 75 -17.71 -6.92 -8.23
CA ILE A 75 -19.06 -6.89 -7.63
C ILE A 75 -19.05 -6.27 -6.21
N ASN A 76 -17.88 -6.11 -5.60
CA ASN A 76 -17.79 -5.42 -4.32
C ASN A 76 -18.12 -3.93 -4.48
N ILE A 77 -19.01 -3.40 -3.65
CA ILE A 77 -19.50 -2.01 -3.71
C ILE A 77 -18.34 -0.99 -3.67
N TYR A 78 -17.24 -1.33 -3.00
CA TYR A 78 -16.04 -0.50 -2.92
C TYR A 78 -15.29 -0.41 -4.26
N SER A 79 -15.24 -1.50 -5.05
CA SER A 79 -14.59 -1.50 -6.37
C SER A 79 -15.39 -0.63 -7.35
N ALA A 80 -16.72 -0.79 -7.37
CA ALA A 80 -17.62 0.03 -8.19
C ALA A 80 -17.51 1.53 -7.84
N VAL A 81 -17.50 1.88 -6.56
CA VAL A 81 -17.30 3.26 -6.10
C VAL A 81 -15.92 3.78 -6.51
N GLY A 82 -14.88 2.95 -6.45
CA GLY A 82 -13.53 3.29 -6.92
C GLY A 82 -13.51 3.67 -8.41
N PHE A 83 -14.17 2.91 -9.28
CA PHE A 83 -14.29 3.24 -10.71
C PHE A 83 -15.04 4.55 -10.95
N ILE A 84 -16.13 4.80 -10.22
CA ILE A 84 -16.87 6.08 -10.32
C ILE A 84 -15.98 7.25 -9.92
N VAL A 85 -15.20 7.09 -8.84
CA VAL A 85 -14.24 8.10 -8.38
C VAL A 85 -13.16 8.36 -9.44
N LEU A 86 -12.63 7.33 -10.11
CA LEU A 86 -11.67 7.49 -11.22
C LEU A 86 -12.27 8.28 -12.40
N CYS A 87 -13.50 7.94 -12.81
CA CYS A 87 -14.21 8.66 -13.86
C CYS A 87 -14.43 10.13 -13.49
N LEU A 88 -14.84 10.40 -12.24
CA LEU A 88 -15.01 11.77 -11.74
C LEU A 88 -13.69 12.54 -11.76
N ILE A 89 -12.58 11.95 -11.29
CA ILE A 89 -11.25 12.58 -11.33
C ILE A 89 -10.87 12.90 -12.78
N ALA A 90 -11.04 11.96 -13.71
CA ALA A 90 -10.70 12.15 -15.12
C ALA A 90 -11.50 13.29 -15.77
N ILE A 91 -12.81 13.34 -15.56
CA ILE A 91 -13.68 14.41 -16.08
C ILE A 91 -13.29 15.76 -15.47
N SER A 92 -13.05 15.79 -14.15
CA SER A 92 -12.70 17.01 -13.42
C SER A 92 -11.34 17.57 -13.89
N TYR A 93 -10.36 16.68 -14.07
CA TYR A 93 -9.04 17.03 -14.58
C TYR A 93 -9.11 17.55 -16.01
N PHE A 94 -9.89 16.90 -16.87
CA PHE A 94 -10.09 17.33 -18.26
C PHE A 94 -10.78 18.70 -18.36
N ALA A 95 -11.78 18.98 -17.52
CA ALA A 95 -12.43 20.28 -17.50
C ALA A 95 -11.49 21.39 -16.99
N LEU A 96 -10.69 21.14 -15.95
CA LEU A 96 -9.70 22.09 -15.43
C LEU A 96 -8.57 22.37 -16.43
N SER A 97 -8.04 21.33 -17.09
CA SER A 97 -6.98 21.51 -18.07
C SER A 97 -7.43 22.37 -19.27
N GLN A 98 -8.68 22.21 -19.73
CA GLN A 98 -9.27 23.07 -20.76
C GLN A 98 -9.35 24.53 -20.32
N VAL A 99 -9.79 24.77 -19.08
CA VAL A 99 -9.84 26.12 -18.50
C VAL A 99 -8.44 26.74 -18.45
N LEU A 100 -7.44 26.00 -17.96
CA LEU A 100 -6.09 26.52 -17.85
C LEU A 100 -5.46 26.83 -19.22
N VAL A 101 -5.65 25.97 -20.22
CA VAL A 101 -5.18 26.25 -21.59
C VAL A 101 -5.91 27.45 -22.21
N TYR A 102 -7.20 27.61 -21.94
CA TYR A 102 -7.96 28.80 -22.36
C TYR A 102 -7.40 30.08 -21.73
N LEU A 103 -7.11 30.07 -20.42
CA LEU A 103 -6.49 31.20 -19.73
C LEU A 103 -5.11 31.55 -20.32
N VAL A 104 -4.29 30.55 -20.66
CA VAL A 104 -2.98 30.79 -21.28
C VAL A 104 -3.10 31.32 -22.71
N LYS A 105 -4.11 30.89 -23.49
CA LYS A 105 -4.36 31.40 -24.85
C LYS A 105 -4.57 32.92 -24.89
N ASN A 106 -5.17 33.49 -23.85
CA ASN A 106 -5.35 34.95 -23.74
C ASN A 106 -4.00 35.71 -23.73
N PHE A 107 -2.95 35.11 -23.16
CA PHE A 107 -1.62 35.70 -23.12
C PHE A 107 -0.79 35.36 -24.36
N PHE A 108 -0.85 34.12 -24.86
CA PHE A 108 -0.05 33.66 -26.01
C PHE A 108 -0.95 33.11 -27.12
N PRO A 109 -1.47 33.97 -28.02
CA PRO A 109 -2.40 33.55 -29.06
C PRO A 109 -1.75 32.77 -30.22
N VAL A 110 -0.42 32.88 -30.40
CA VAL A 110 0.29 32.38 -31.59
C VAL A 110 0.99 31.03 -31.35
N SER A 111 1.43 30.73 -30.13
CA SER A 111 2.14 29.48 -29.85
C SER A 111 1.92 28.96 -28.43
N TYR A 112 1.65 27.65 -28.34
CA TYR A 112 1.55 26.92 -27.08
C TYR A 112 2.88 26.28 -26.64
N VAL A 113 3.92 26.38 -27.48
CA VAL A 113 5.27 25.90 -27.19
C VAL A 113 5.85 26.46 -25.88
N PRO A 114 5.66 27.76 -25.54
CA PRO A 114 6.15 28.30 -24.26
C PRO A 114 5.51 27.62 -23.03
N LEU A 115 4.23 27.23 -23.12
CA LEU A 115 3.55 26.50 -22.04
C LEU A 115 4.22 25.14 -21.84
N ILE A 116 4.37 24.35 -22.91
CA ILE A 116 4.97 23.01 -22.83
C ILE A 116 6.40 23.10 -22.28
N LEU A 117 7.20 24.05 -22.77
CA LEU A 117 8.57 24.25 -22.31
C LEU A 117 8.62 24.64 -20.83
N SER A 118 7.78 25.59 -20.40
CA SER A 118 7.73 26.01 -18.99
C SER A 118 7.35 24.86 -18.05
N VAL A 119 6.41 24.01 -18.46
CA VAL A 119 6.00 22.81 -17.73
C VAL A 119 7.15 21.81 -17.61
N VAL A 120 7.88 21.56 -18.70
CA VAL A 120 9.04 20.65 -18.70
C VAL A 120 10.13 21.18 -17.75
N VAL A 121 10.48 22.45 -17.85
CA VAL A 121 11.54 23.06 -17.03
C VAL A 121 11.16 23.04 -15.55
N ILE A 122 9.97 23.54 -15.21
CA ILE A 122 9.52 23.58 -13.81
C ILE A 122 9.35 22.17 -13.25
N GLY A 123 8.84 21.23 -14.04
CA GLY A 123 8.64 19.85 -13.63
C GLY A 123 9.96 19.11 -13.39
N LEU A 124 10.97 19.29 -14.24
CA LEU A 124 12.30 18.72 -14.04
C LEU A 124 13.02 19.33 -12.85
N ILE A 125 12.90 20.65 -12.64
CA ILE A 125 13.44 21.31 -11.44
C ILE A 125 12.80 20.74 -10.18
N TYR A 126 11.46 20.60 -10.17
CA TYR A 126 10.74 20.01 -9.04
C TYR A 126 11.18 18.58 -8.73
N LEU A 127 11.32 17.72 -9.75
CA LEU A 127 11.82 16.35 -9.57
C LEU A 127 13.27 16.32 -9.06
N THR A 128 14.12 17.23 -9.53
CA THR A 128 15.53 17.31 -9.10
C THR A 128 15.66 17.71 -7.63
N LEU A 129 14.81 18.62 -7.15
CA LEU A 129 14.80 19.02 -5.74
C LEU A 129 14.24 17.92 -4.82
N LYS A 130 13.37 17.06 -5.34
CA LYS A 130 12.79 15.95 -4.60
C LYS A 130 13.71 14.73 -4.63
N LEU A 131 14.79 14.79 -3.84
CA LEU A 131 15.83 13.75 -3.69
C LEU A 131 15.31 12.47 -2.98
N ASN A 132 14.35 11.76 -3.58
CA ASN A 132 13.86 10.49 -3.06
C ASN A 132 13.77 9.44 -4.18
N PHE A 133 14.74 8.53 -4.23
CA PHE A 133 14.93 7.58 -5.34
C PHE A 133 13.73 6.64 -5.54
N ALA A 134 12.99 6.29 -4.48
CA ALA A 134 11.89 5.34 -4.56
C ALA A 134 10.58 5.91 -5.17
N THR A 135 10.32 7.21 -5.01
CA THR A 135 9.11 7.87 -5.57
C THR A 135 9.36 8.49 -6.95
N SER A 136 10.62 8.59 -7.37
CA SER A 136 11.00 9.34 -8.57
C SER A 136 10.51 8.73 -9.88
N PHE A 137 10.39 7.39 -10.01
CA PHE A 137 10.02 6.77 -11.29
C PHE A 137 8.57 7.06 -11.67
N PHE A 138 7.64 6.95 -10.72
CA PHE A 138 6.22 7.24 -10.94
C PHE A 138 6.01 8.70 -11.36
N GLU A 139 6.64 9.63 -10.65
CA GLU A 139 6.47 11.07 -10.91
C GLU A 139 7.09 11.48 -12.26
N LEU A 140 8.19 10.83 -12.65
CA LEU A 140 8.80 11.02 -13.96
C LEU A 140 7.91 10.48 -15.09
N ALA A 141 7.34 9.28 -14.92
CA ALA A 141 6.39 8.71 -15.88
C ALA A 141 5.15 9.59 -16.02
N LEU A 142 4.65 10.14 -14.91
CA LEU A 142 3.50 11.05 -14.88
C LEU A 142 3.80 12.40 -15.56
N LEU A 143 5.00 12.95 -15.39
CA LEU A 143 5.45 14.14 -16.11
C LEU A 143 5.54 13.88 -17.62
N GLY A 144 6.10 12.73 -18.04
CA GLY A 144 6.11 12.32 -19.44
C GLY A 144 4.71 12.20 -20.03
N TRP A 145 3.79 11.57 -19.29
CA TRP A 145 2.38 11.47 -19.65
C TRP A 145 1.72 12.85 -19.80
N LEU A 146 2.01 13.79 -18.89
CA LEU A 146 1.47 15.15 -18.94
C LEU A 146 1.93 15.91 -20.18
N ILE A 147 3.19 15.75 -20.61
CA ILE A 147 3.69 16.37 -21.84
C ILE A 147 2.94 15.84 -23.06
N ILE A 148 2.77 14.51 -23.15
CA ILE A 148 2.00 13.87 -24.23
C ILE A 148 0.56 14.38 -24.23
N TYR A 149 -0.05 14.43 -23.04
CA TYR A 149 -1.41 14.94 -22.85
C TYR A 149 -1.56 16.39 -23.33
N LEU A 150 -0.67 17.29 -22.90
CA LEU A 150 -0.68 18.70 -23.31
C LEU A 150 -0.44 18.86 -24.81
N PHE A 151 0.46 18.08 -25.39
CA PHE A 151 0.74 18.08 -26.82
C PHE A 151 -0.52 17.71 -27.63
N ILE A 152 -1.21 16.64 -27.23
CA ILE A 152 -2.46 16.20 -27.87
C ILE A 152 -3.56 17.27 -27.69
N LEU A 153 -3.71 17.82 -26.49
CA LEU A 153 -4.73 18.83 -26.18
C LEU A 153 -4.56 20.10 -27.02
N VAL A 154 -3.31 20.58 -27.14
CA VAL A 154 -2.94 21.75 -27.95
C VAL A 154 -3.18 21.49 -29.44
N LYS A 155 -2.76 20.32 -29.96
CA LYS A 155 -2.85 19.99 -31.38
C LYS A 155 -4.30 19.84 -31.86
N ILE A 156 -5.17 19.29 -31.02
CA ILE A 156 -6.60 19.13 -31.33
C ILE A 156 -7.34 20.50 -31.23
N ASN A 157 -6.63 21.58 -30.86
CA ASN A 157 -7.12 22.97 -30.86
C ASN A 157 -8.47 23.13 -30.15
N ILE A 158 -8.68 22.39 -29.06
CA ILE A 158 -9.92 22.39 -28.26
C ILE A 158 -9.92 23.62 -27.35
N THR A 159 -9.82 24.80 -27.95
CA THR A 159 -9.98 26.08 -27.23
C THR A 159 -11.31 26.73 -27.55
N TYR A 160 -12.33 25.89 -27.80
CA TYR A 160 -13.71 26.34 -27.82
C TYR A 160 -14.32 26.00 -26.46
N LEU A 161 -14.39 27.02 -25.59
CA LEU A 161 -15.24 27.01 -24.40
C LEU A 161 -16.75 26.89 -24.77
N ALA A 162 -17.06 27.02 -26.06
CA ALA A 162 -18.39 26.94 -26.62
C ALA A 162 -18.88 25.47 -26.70
N VAL A 163 -19.67 25.08 -25.69
CA VAL A 163 -20.85 24.17 -25.62
C VAL A 163 -21.09 23.07 -26.67
N ARG A 164 -20.66 23.19 -27.93
CA ARG A 164 -20.67 22.06 -28.87
C ARG A 164 -19.51 21.14 -28.57
N LEU A 165 -19.69 20.34 -27.51
CA LEU A 165 -18.97 19.10 -27.33
C LEU A 165 -19.26 18.26 -28.59
N ASN A 166 -18.33 18.23 -29.54
CA ASN A 166 -18.37 17.22 -30.58
C ASN A 166 -18.28 15.87 -29.87
N SER A 167 -19.36 15.09 -29.90
CA SER A 167 -19.45 13.80 -29.19
C SER A 167 -18.28 12.87 -29.52
N SER A 168 -17.74 12.96 -30.75
CA SER A 168 -16.55 12.21 -31.18
C SER A 168 -15.26 12.56 -30.42
N LEU A 169 -15.04 13.83 -30.08
CA LEU A 169 -13.85 14.27 -29.34
C LEU A 169 -13.90 13.85 -27.88
N LEU A 170 -15.09 13.85 -27.26
CA LEU A 170 -15.26 13.34 -25.90
C LEU A 170 -14.94 11.84 -25.81
N ILE A 171 -15.38 11.06 -26.80
CA ILE A 171 -15.11 9.62 -26.87
C ILE A 171 -13.60 9.38 -26.97
N PHE A 172 -12.87 10.16 -27.79
CA PHE A 172 -11.41 10.07 -27.88
C PHE A 172 -10.74 10.29 -26.52
N TRP A 173 -11.15 11.33 -25.78
CA TRP A 173 -10.59 11.60 -24.45
C TRP A 173 -10.93 10.51 -23.43
N LEU A 174 -12.15 9.97 -23.48
CA LEU A 174 -12.55 8.85 -22.63
C LEU A 174 -11.62 7.65 -22.85
N PHE A 175 -11.34 7.29 -24.10
CA PHE A 175 -10.38 6.23 -24.42
C PHE A 175 -8.96 6.55 -23.94
N PHE A 176 -8.47 7.78 -24.17
CA PHE A 176 -7.15 8.20 -23.73
C PHE A 176 -6.98 8.07 -22.21
N PHE A 177 -7.95 8.56 -21.43
CA PHE A 177 -7.93 8.45 -19.97
C PHE A 177 -8.11 7.01 -19.50
N SER A 178 -8.98 6.23 -20.16
CA SER A 178 -9.19 4.82 -19.81
C SER A 178 -7.92 3.99 -19.95
N ILE A 179 -7.21 4.12 -21.08
CA ILE A 179 -5.92 3.44 -21.32
C ILE A 179 -4.88 3.88 -20.28
N SER A 180 -4.81 5.19 -19.99
CA SER A 180 -3.86 5.75 -19.05
C SER A 180 -4.09 5.25 -17.62
N ILE A 181 -5.33 5.27 -17.15
CA ILE A 181 -5.71 4.80 -15.82
C ILE A 181 -5.50 3.28 -15.71
N THR A 182 -5.85 2.52 -16.74
CA THR A 182 -5.62 1.07 -16.79
C THR A 182 -4.12 0.75 -16.69
N GLY A 183 -3.27 1.45 -17.44
CA GLY A 183 -1.82 1.29 -17.35
C GLY A 183 -1.28 1.58 -15.95
N LEU A 184 -1.81 2.61 -15.29
CA LEU A 184 -1.46 2.95 -13.91
C LEU A 184 -1.92 1.84 -12.92
N ILE A 185 -3.14 1.33 -13.07
CA ILE A 185 -3.65 0.20 -12.26
C ILE A 185 -2.75 -1.02 -12.39
N VAL A 186 -2.38 -1.41 -13.62
CA VAL A 186 -1.53 -2.58 -13.87
C VAL A 186 -0.15 -2.40 -13.23
N MET A 187 0.46 -1.22 -13.39
CA MET A 187 1.77 -0.93 -12.79
C MET A 187 1.74 -1.01 -11.26
N GLU A 188 0.73 -0.43 -10.63
CA GLU A 188 0.63 -0.42 -9.16
C GLU A 188 0.27 -1.81 -8.61
N ASN A 189 -0.60 -2.56 -9.30
CA ASN A 189 -0.93 -3.94 -8.94
C ASN A 189 0.31 -4.85 -9.02
N ASN A 190 1.15 -4.69 -10.04
CA ASN A 190 2.38 -5.46 -10.16
C ASN A 190 3.35 -5.17 -9.00
N ASN A 191 3.48 -3.90 -8.58
CA ASN A 191 4.31 -3.54 -7.42
C ASN A 191 3.80 -4.20 -6.14
N LYS A 192 2.48 -4.13 -5.89
CA LYS A 192 1.85 -4.81 -4.75
C LYS A 192 2.06 -6.31 -4.77
N GLU A 193 1.90 -6.93 -5.93
CA GLU A 193 2.09 -8.36 -6.08
C GLU A 193 3.54 -8.77 -5.77
N LEU A 194 4.52 -7.98 -6.24
CA LEU A 194 5.93 -8.21 -5.94
C LEU A 194 6.22 -8.10 -4.44
N GLU A 195 5.70 -7.08 -3.76
CA GLU A 195 5.86 -6.94 -2.31
C GLU A 195 5.23 -8.12 -1.56
N ARG A 196 4.01 -8.53 -1.95
CA ARG A 196 3.34 -9.70 -1.37
C ARG A 196 4.13 -10.99 -1.58
N ARG A 197 4.73 -11.17 -2.76
CA ARG A 197 5.60 -12.32 -3.07
C ARG A 197 6.87 -12.32 -2.24
N LYS A 198 7.49 -11.15 -2.01
CA LYS A 198 8.66 -11.02 -1.12
C LYS A 198 8.32 -11.42 0.31
N HIS A 199 7.24 -10.86 0.88
CA HIS A 199 6.79 -11.22 2.21
C HIS A 199 6.43 -12.71 2.34
N TYR A 200 5.84 -13.29 1.30
CA TYR A 200 5.60 -14.72 1.30
C TYR A 200 6.88 -15.56 1.28
N ALA A 201 7.86 -15.17 0.44
CA ALA A 201 9.14 -15.85 0.39
C ALA A 201 9.89 -15.75 1.73
N GLU A 202 9.85 -14.59 2.39
CA GLU A 202 10.41 -14.39 3.74
C GLU A 202 9.70 -15.29 4.78
N ALA A 203 8.37 -15.35 4.77
CA ALA A 203 7.61 -16.21 5.66
C ALA A 203 7.93 -17.69 5.43
N LEU A 204 8.04 -18.12 4.17
CA LEU A 204 8.38 -19.51 3.83
C LEU A 204 9.82 -19.84 4.21
N ALA A 205 10.77 -18.93 3.96
CA ALA A 205 12.17 -19.10 4.35
C ALA A 205 12.31 -19.22 5.88
N ASN A 206 11.58 -18.40 6.64
CA ASN A 206 11.56 -18.49 8.11
C ASN A 206 11.00 -19.81 8.61
N LYS A 207 9.98 -20.38 7.94
CA LYS A 207 9.42 -21.69 8.29
C LYS A 207 10.38 -22.85 7.97
N ALA A 208 11.15 -22.72 6.90
CA ALA A 208 12.07 -23.76 6.43
C ALA A 208 13.51 -23.62 6.98
N ASP A 209 13.76 -22.65 7.87
CA ASP A 209 15.09 -22.35 8.40
C ASP A 209 15.61 -23.46 9.33
N PRO A 210 16.66 -24.22 8.93
CA PRO A 210 17.25 -25.27 9.76
C PRO A 210 17.86 -24.73 11.06
N ALA A 211 18.24 -23.45 11.10
CA ALA A 211 18.73 -22.83 12.33
C ALA A 211 17.61 -22.75 13.38
N SER A 212 16.35 -22.56 12.97
CA SER A 212 15.21 -22.55 13.88
C SER A 212 14.92 -23.94 14.48
N GLU A 213 15.09 -25.02 13.71
CA GLU A 213 15.05 -26.39 14.25
C GLU A 213 16.22 -26.65 15.22
N THR A 214 17.43 -26.24 14.85
CA THR A 214 18.64 -26.41 15.69
C THR A 214 18.52 -25.63 17.00
N LEU A 215 17.97 -24.41 16.94
CA LEU A 215 17.62 -23.61 18.11
C LEU A 215 16.64 -24.37 19.00
N MET A 216 15.56 -24.88 18.44
CA MET A 216 14.56 -25.62 19.21
C MET A 216 15.14 -26.89 19.85
N ASN A 217 16.00 -27.63 19.14
CA ASN A 217 16.70 -28.80 19.72
C ASN A 217 17.59 -28.41 20.92
N THR A 218 18.27 -27.27 20.81
CA THR A 218 19.10 -26.75 21.90
C THR A 218 18.22 -26.38 23.09
N MET A 219 17.11 -25.67 22.87
CA MET A 219 16.13 -25.34 23.93
C MET A 219 15.60 -26.60 24.63
N LEU A 220 15.27 -27.65 23.88
CA LEU A 220 14.75 -28.91 24.44
C LEU A 220 15.77 -29.71 25.25
N THR A 221 17.05 -29.35 25.22
CA THR A 221 18.09 -30.07 25.96
C THR A 221 17.90 -29.97 27.47
N ASP A 222 17.44 -28.82 27.96
CA ASP A 222 17.11 -28.60 29.37
C ASP A 222 15.77 -29.26 29.78
N PHE A 223 14.92 -29.57 28.80
CA PHE A 223 13.65 -30.31 28.99
C PHE A 223 13.79 -31.82 28.78
N ARG A 224 15.00 -32.37 28.79
CA ARG A 224 15.22 -33.82 28.69
C ARG A 224 14.78 -34.53 29.98
N ASN A 225 14.24 -35.74 29.84
CA ASN A 225 13.72 -36.55 30.95
C ASN A 225 14.73 -36.75 32.09
N LYS A 226 16.04 -36.77 31.80
CA LYS A 226 17.08 -36.89 32.84
C LYS A 226 17.15 -35.67 33.76
N PHE A 227 16.98 -34.46 33.22
CA PHE A 227 16.96 -33.23 34.01
C PHE A 227 15.62 -33.05 34.72
N LEU A 228 14.50 -33.28 34.01
CA LEU A 228 13.16 -33.16 34.56
C LEU A 228 12.92 -34.16 35.71
N SER A 229 13.37 -35.42 35.56
CA SER A 229 13.17 -36.44 36.60
C SER A 229 13.87 -36.13 37.92
N ALA A 230 15.05 -35.51 37.87
CA ALA A 230 15.76 -35.05 39.07
C ALA A 230 15.08 -33.86 39.77
N ASN A 231 14.27 -33.08 39.04
CA ASN A 231 13.66 -31.85 39.54
C ASN A 231 12.13 -31.95 39.75
N PHE A 232 11.51 -33.12 39.55
CA PHE A 232 10.05 -33.26 39.64
C PHE A 232 9.45 -32.85 40.99
N SER A 233 10.19 -33.04 42.07
CA SER A 233 9.76 -32.62 43.42
C SER A 233 9.55 -31.10 43.51
N ARG A 234 10.31 -30.32 42.76
CA ARG A 234 10.29 -28.85 42.79
C ARG A 234 9.05 -28.25 42.12
N PHE A 235 8.41 -28.97 41.19
CA PHE A 235 7.17 -28.49 40.56
C PHE A 235 5.95 -28.56 41.49
N LYS A 236 6.02 -29.28 42.61
CA LYS A 236 4.91 -29.40 43.58
C LYS A 236 4.83 -28.24 44.57
N ASN A 237 5.92 -27.49 44.74
CA ASN A 237 5.97 -26.32 45.60
C ASN A 237 5.88 -25.05 44.74
N GLU A 238 5.06 -24.08 45.14
CA GLU A 238 4.77 -22.88 44.35
C GLU A 238 6.03 -22.05 44.08
N GLU A 239 6.80 -21.71 45.13
CA GLU A 239 8.02 -20.89 44.99
C GLU A 239 9.10 -21.59 44.14
N ASP A 240 9.33 -22.88 44.40
CA ASP A 240 10.30 -23.68 43.65
C ASP A 240 9.88 -23.88 42.19
N ASN A 241 8.58 -24.00 41.92
CA ASN A 241 8.02 -24.14 40.57
C ASN A 241 8.25 -22.87 39.77
N HIS A 242 7.88 -21.70 40.32
CA HIS A 242 8.11 -20.42 39.67
C HIS A 242 9.61 -20.18 39.41
N PHE A 243 10.46 -20.38 40.43
CA PHE A 243 11.90 -20.20 40.26
C PHE A 243 12.50 -21.15 39.22
N LEU A 244 12.07 -22.42 39.18
CA LEU A 244 12.53 -23.39 38.20
C LEU A 244 12.06 -23.04 36.79
N LYS A 245 10.80 -22.63 36.60
CA LYS A 245 10.26 -22.18 35.32
C LYS A 245 11.01 -20.94 34.82
N ASP A 246 11.24 -19.95 35.69
CA ASP A 246 12.00 -18.75 35.33
C ASP A 246 13.45 -19.08 34.96
N SER A 247 14.08 -20.01 35.67
CA SER A 247 15.43 -20.49 35.34
C SER A 247 15.46 -21.25 34.01
N LEU A 248 14.43 -22.06 33.73
CA LEU A 248 14.27 -22.77 32.46
C LEU A 248 13.96 -21.84 31.28
N ILE A 249 13.40 -20.65 31.52
CA ILE A 249 13.13 -19.67 30.45
C ILE A 249 14.31 -18.72 30.26
N ASN A 250 15.04 -18.36 31.32
CA ASN A 250 16.07 -17.32 31.27
C ASN A 250 17.52 -17.85 31.34
N GLY A 251 17.74 -19.05 31.89
CA GLY A 251 19.07 -19.55 32.29
C GLY A 251 20.03 -19.86 31.12
N ASN A 252 19.52 -20.27 29.96
CA ASN A 252 20.31 -20.57 28.76
C ASN A 252 19.90 -19.75 27.52
N PHE A 253 19.06 -18.73 27.70
CA PHE A 253 18.26 -18.14 26.61
C PHE A 253 18.57 -16.67 26.32
N SER A 254 19.55 -16.04 27.00
CA SER A 254 19.77 -14.59 26.91
C SER A 254 20.05 -14.04 25.50
N GLY A 255 20.53 -14.87 24.57
CA GLY A 255 20.70 -14.50 23.16
C GLY A 255 19.49 -14.76 22.25
N TYR A 256 18.50 -15.53 22.72
CA TYR A 256 17.46 -16.13 21.86
C TYR A 256 16.02 -15.92 22.34
N THR A 257 15.79 -15.46 23.58
CA THR A 257 14.47 -15.05 24.09
C THR A 257 13.80 -13.97 23.25
N ASN A 258 14.57 -13.19 22.48
CA ASN A 258 14.03 -12.14 21.62
C ASN A 258 13.30 -12.69 20.37
N LYS A 259 13.50 -13.97 20.00
CA LYS A 259 12.90 -14.57 18.80
C LYS A 259 11.61 -15.36 19.11
N TYR A 260 11.48 -15.91 20.32
CA TYR A 260 10.34 -16.74 20.71
C TYR A 260 9.85 -16.40 22.12
N GLU A 261 8.54 -16.27 22.28
CA GLU A 261 7.88 -16.26 23.58
C GLU A 261 7.70 -17.72 24.04
N THR A 262 8.33 -18.10 25.16
CA THR A 262 8.24 -19.46 25.71
C THR A 262 7.29 -19.51 26.89
N LYS A 263 6.34 -20.45 26.86
CA LYS A 263 5.40 -20.73 27.96
C LYS A 263 5.54 -22.18 28.40
N ILE A 264 5.62 -22.41 29.71
CA ILE A 264 5.76 -23.74 30.32
C ILE A 264 4.47 -24.07 31.08
N TYR A 265 3.83 -25.17 30.67
CA TYR A 265 2.65 -25.71 31.35
C TYR A 265 3.01 -27.02 32.04
N CYS A 266 2.74 -27.11 33.34
CA CYS A 266 2.93 -28.31 34.15
C CYS A 266 1.56 -28.80 34.64
N PHE A 267 1.37 -30.12 34.63
CA PHE A 267 0.15 -30.76 35.12
C PHE A 267 0.52 -31.96 35.98
N ASP A 268 -0.31 -32.31 36.95
CA ASP A 268 -0.13 -33.50 37.77
C ASP A 268 -0.72 -34.75 37.11
N SER A 269 -0.60 -35.90 37.79
CA SER A 269 -1.14 -37.18 37.30
C SER A 269 -2.67 -37.22 37.22
N THR A 270 -3.36 -36.26 37.82
CA THR A 270 -4.81 -36.08 37.75
C THR A 270 -5.22 -35.01 36.74
N GLU A 271 -4.29 -34.56 35.90
CA GLU A 271 -4.46 -33.51 34.89
C GLU A 271 -4.72 -32.11 35.47
N ALA A 272 -4.52 -31.91 36.78
CA ALA A 272 -4.68 -30.60 37.41
C ALA A 272 -3.45 -29.72 37.13
N PRO A 273 -3.63 -28.42 36.85
CA PRO A 273 -2.52 -27.50 36.56
C PRO A 273 -1.64 -27.26 37.79
N LEU A 274 -0.33 -27.37 37.62
CA LEU A 274 0.68 -27.12 38.66
C LEU A 274 1.28 -25.72 38.49
N PHE A 275 0.61 -24.73 39.07
CA PHE A 275 1.03 -23.32 39.13
C PHE A 275 1.36 -22.75 37.74
N ASN A 276 0.42 -22.89 36.80
CA ASN A 276 0.54 -22.32 35.45
C ASN A 276 0.07 -20.86 35.45
N ALA A 277 0.68 -20.02 34.62
CA ALA A 277 0.33 -18.60 34.52
C ALA A 277 -1.05 -18.36 33.90
N ASP A 278 -1.47 -19.24 32.97
CA ASP A 278 -2.74 -19.15 32.26
C ASP A 278 -3.67 -20.32 32.67
N SER A 279 -4.98 -20.14 32.46
CA SER A 279 -6.02 -21.15 32.79
C SER A 279 -6.19 -22.25 31.73
N LEU A 280 -5.22 -22.42 30.84
CA LEU A 280 -5.26 -23.41 29.76
C LEU A 280 -5.20 -24.83 30.32
N SER A 281 -6.13 -25.66 29.88
CA SER A 281 -6.21 -27.07 30.28
C SER A 281 -5.33 -27.96 29.40
N ILE A 282 -4.91 -29.11 29.95
CA ILE A 282 -4.14 -30.08 29.17
C ILE A 282 -4.93 -30.62 27.97
N ASN A 283 -6.27 -30.68 28.09
CA ASN A 283 -7.15 -31.13 27.02
C ASN A 283 -7.18 -30.15 25.84
N GLU A 284 -7.16 -28.85 26.09
CA GLU A 284 -7.05 -27.82 25.04
C GLU A 284 -5.69 -27.90 24.33
N LEU A 285 -4.59 -28.06 25.08
CA LEU A 285 -3.26 -28.22 24.50
C LEU A 285 -3.15 -29.49 23.65
N ASN A 286 -3.68 -30.61 24.15
CA ASN A 286 -3.73 -31.87 23.39
C ASN A 286 -4.62 -31.75 22.14
N ALA A 287 -5.74 -31.02 22.22
CA ALA A 287 -6.60 -30.80 21.06
C ALA A 287 -5.88 -30.03 19.95
N VAL A 288 -5.13 -28.97 20.30
CA VAL A 288 -4.30 -28.23 19.33
C VAL A 288 -3.25 -29.15 18.71
N LEU A 289 -2.53 -29.92 19.54
CA LEU A 289 -1.47 -30.80 19.07
C LEU A 289 -1.98 -31.92 18.15
N ASN A 290 -3.16 -32.48 18.44
CA ASN A 290 -3.76 -33.54 17.64
C ASN A 290 -4.44 -33.06 16.35
N THR A 291 -4.93 -31.81 16.33
CA THR A 291 -5.67 -31.27 15.16
C THR A 291 -4.78 -30.49 14.20
N GLN A 292 -3.79 -29.77 14.71
CA GLN A 292 -2.96 -28.84 13.94
C GLN A 292 -1.46 -29.15 14.03
N GLY A 293 -1.05 -29.98 14.99
CA GLY A 293 0.36 -30.34 15.19
C GLY A 293 0.91 -31.22 14.06
N LYS A 294 2.03 -30.79 13.49
CA LYS A 294 2.84 -31.55 12.54
C LYS A 294 4.14 -31.95 13.23
N PRO A 295 4.57 -33.22 13.11
CA PRO A 295 5.82 -33.66 13.72
C PRO A 295 7.01 -32.99 13.02
N THR A 296 8.06 -32.69 13.77
CA THR A 296 9.36 -32.22 13.26
C THR A 296 10.37 -33.35 13.19
N THR A 297 11.58 -33.07 12.69
CA THR A 297 12.73 -33.99 12.73
C THR A 297 13.17 -34.33 14.17
N ILE A 298 12.79 -33.51 15.15
CA ILE A 298 13.16 -33.68 16.57
C ILE A 298 12.05 -34.45 17.31
N PRO A 299 12.37 -35.52 18.04
CA PRO A 299 11.40 -36.28 18.81
C PRO A 299 10.64 -35.42 19.83
N ASP A 300 9.33 -35.67 19.95
CA ASP A 300 8.40 -34.97 20.85
C ASP A 300 8.29 -33.45 20.63
N LEU A 301 8.71 -32.98 19.47
CA LEU A 301 8.55 -31.59 19.04
C LEU A 301 7.61 -31.53 17.84
N TYR A 302 6.54 -30.76 18.02
CA TYR A 302 5.53 -30.50 17.02
C TYR A 302 5.57 -29.02 16.64
N TYR A 303 5.28 -28.73 15.38
CA TYR A 303 5.04 -27.37 14.93
C TYR A 303 3.62 -27.25 14.40
N TYR A 304 3.00 -26.09 14.55
CA TYR A 304 1.69 -25.81 13.99
C TYR A 304 1.59 -24.37 13.50
N ASP A 305 0.75 -24.16 12.49
CA ASP A 305 0.55 -22.88 11.85
C ASP A 305 -0.58 -22.12 12.57
N LEU A 306 -0.28 -20.97 13.18
CA LEU A 306 -1.30 -20.07 13.74
C LEU A 306 -1.94 -19.21 12.65
N SER A 307 -1.10 -18.73 11.73
CA SER A 307 -1.50 -17.98 10.55
C SER A 307 -0.50 -18.23 9.43
N TYR A 308 -0.74 -17.62 8.27
CA TYR A 308 0.15 -17.75 7.11
C TYR A 308 1.61 -17.38 7.43
N ASP A 309 1.79 -16.35 8.24
CA ASP A 309 3.06 -15.74 8.65
C ASP A 309 3.51 -16.10 10.07
N ARG A 310 2.67 -16.74 10.89
CA ARG A 310 2.99 -17.11 12.28
C ARG A 310 2.85 -18.60 12.50
N PHE A 311 3.88 -19.18 13.11
CA PHE A 311 3.94 -20.58 13.48
C PHE A 311 4.45 -20.69 14.90
N SER A 312 4.05 -21.77 15.57
CA SER A 312 4.42 -22.06 16.94
C SER A 312 4.97 -23.47 17.05
N TYR A 313 5.84 -23.66 18.03
CA TYR A 313 6.35 -24.96 18.41
C TYR A 313 5.75 -25.39 19.74
N MET A 314 5.39 -26.67 19.84
CA MET A 314 4.90 -27.28 21.07
C MET A 314 5.64 -28.59 21.29
N SER A 315 6.22 -28.75 22.48
CA SER A 315 6.80 -30.02 22.92
C SER A 315 6.02 -30.58 24.08
N LYS A 316 5.81 -31.90 24.06
CA LYS A 316 5.11 -32.63 25.12
C LYS A 316 6.06 -33.67 25.72
N LYS A 317 6.24 -33.63 27.03
CA LYS A 317 7.03 -34.61 27.79
C LYS A 317 6.14 -35.28 28.84
N LEU A 318 6.36 -36.58 29.03
CA LEU A 318 5.64 -37.43 29.97
C LEU A 318 6.49 -37.71 31.21
#